data_AF-A0A088DAE2-F1
#
_entry.id   AF-A0A088DAE2-F1
#
_cell.length_a   1.000
_cell.length_b   1.000
_cell.length_c   1.000
_cell.angle_alpha   90.00
_cell.angle_beta   90.00
_cell.angle_gamma   90.00
#
_symmetry.space_group_name_H-M   'P 1'
#
loop_
_entity.id
_entity.type
_entity.pdbx_description
1 polymer ?
#
loop_
_entity_poly.entity_id
_entity_poly.type
_entity_poly.pdbx_seq_one_letter_code
_entity_poly.pdbx_strand_id
1 'polypeptide(L)' 'MSRIFTIILIVFALNIIISLSNFKIEAAACYSSDCRVKCVAMGFSSGKCINSKCKCYK' A
#
# COMPACT_ATOMS: atom_id res chain seq x y z
N MET A 1 10.16 22.67 -33.01
CA MET A 1 9.93 21.59 -32.01
C MET A 1 9.35 20.39 -32.75
N SER A 2 10.14 19.34 -32.94
CA SER A 2 9.79 18.21 -33.81
C SER A 2 8.68 17.35 -33.19
N ARG A 3 7.76 16.80 -34.00
CA ARG A 3 6.68 15.92 -33.51
C ARG A 3 7.22 14.72 -32.74
N ILE A 4 8.39 14.24 -33.13
CA ILE A 4 9.16 13.18 -32.45
C ILE A 4 9.48 13.55 -31.00
N PHE A 5 9.87 14.80 -30.74
CA PHE A 5 10.19 15.29 -29.39
C PHE A 5 8.96 15.25 -28.48
N THR A 6 7.80 15.65 -28.99
CA THR A 6 6.52 15.57 -28.28
C THR A 6 6.15 14.13 -27.93
N ILE A 7 6.35 13.19 -28.86
CA ILE A 7 6.05 11.76 -28.64
C ILE A 7 6.95 11.19 -27.54
N ILE A 8 8.26 11.51 -27.56
CA ILE A 8 9.21 11.08 -26.54
C ILE A 8 8.80 11.57 -25.14
N LEU A 9 8.39 12.84 -25.03
CA LEU A 9 7.94 13.43 -23.77
C LEU A 9 6.67 12.75 -23.24
N ILE A 10 5.71 12.45 -24.11
CA ILE A 10 4.47 11.75 -23.74
C ILE A 10 4.79 10.33 -23.23
N VAL A 11 5.64 9.59 -23.93
CA VAL A 11 6.06 8.25 -23.54
C VAL A 11 6.79 8.28 -22.19
N PHE A 12 7.70 9.24 -21.98
CA PHE A 12 8.40 9.39 -20.71
C PHE A 12 7.44 9.67 -19.55
N ALA A 13 6.48 10.59 -19.73
CA ALA A 13 5.46 10.90 -18.72
C ALA A 13 4.60 9.66 -18.37
N LEU A 14 4.20 8.86 -19.36
CA LEU A 14 3.43 7.63 -19.14
C LEU A 14 4.22 6.59 -18.33
N ASN A 15 5.52 6.42 -18.59
CA ASN A 15 6.38 5.50 -17.83
C ASN A 15 6.48 5.89 -16.35
N ILE A 16 6.65 7.18 -16.05
CA ILE A 16 6.71 7.70 -14.66
C ILE A 16 5.41 7.41 -13.90
N ILE A 17 4.25 7.61 -14.54
CA ILE A 17 2.93 7.34 -13.93
C ILE A 17 2.75 5.84 -13.65
N ILE A 18 3.20 4.97 -14.55
CA ILE A 18 3.17 3.51 -14.36
C ILE A 18 4.07 3.10 -13.18
N SER A 19 5.27 3.68 -13.05
CA SER A 19 6.16 3.41 -11.91
C SER A 19 5.54 3.82 -10.56
N LEU A 20 4.80 4.94 -10.51
CA LEU A 20 4.10 5.39 -9.30
C LEU A 20 2.92 4.49 -8.93
N SER A 21 2.20 3.97 -9.93
CA SER A 21 1.07 3.06 -9.73
C SER A 21 1.52 1.68 -9.23
N ASN A 22 2.75 1.26 -9.57
CA ASN A 22 3.38 0.04 -9.05
C ASN A 22 4.00 0.23 -7.66
N PHE A 23 4.10 1.47 -7.15
CA PHE A 23 4.24 1.74 -5.72
C PHE A 23 2.88 1.53 -5.05
N LYS A 24 2.34 0.32 -5.20
CA LYS A 24 1.35 -0.22 -4.31
C LYS A 24 2.08 -0.34 -2.98
N ILE A 25 1.96 0.69 -2.13
CA ILE A 25 2.36 0.60 -0.73
C ILE A 25 1.77 -0.71 -0.26
N GLU A 26 2.62 -1.71 -0.06
CA GLU A 26 2.22 -2.93 0.58
C GLU A 26 1.60 -2.47 1.90
N ALA A 27 0.27 -2.50 1.97
CA ALA A 27 -0.49 -2.26 3.19
C ALA A 27 -0.27 -3.40 4.20
N ALA A 28 0.94 -3.95 4.23
CA ALA A 28 1.54 -4.74 5.28
C ALA A 28 2.19 -3.83 6.35
N ALA A 29 2.04 -2.50 6.24
CA ALA A 29 2.10 -1.64 7.42
C ALA A 29 0.93 -2.02 8.32
N CYS A 30 1.18 -3.02 9.19
CA CYS A 30 0.21 -3.45 10.18
C CYS A 30 -0.20 -2.23 11.00
N TYR A 31 -1.39 -1.72 10.74
CA TYR A 31 -1.92 -0.57 11.45
C TYR A 31 -2.59 -1.09 12.72
N SER A 32 -2.08 -0.67 13.88
CA SER A 32 -2.51 -1.22 15.17
C SER A 32 -4.02 -1.11 15.41
N SER A 33 -4.67 -0.04 14.91
CA SER A 33 -6.12 0.11 15.01
C SER A 33 -6.88 -0.90 14.14
N ASP A 34 -6.47 -1.11 12.88
CA ASP A 34 -7.09 -2.08 11.98
C ASP A 34 -6.90 -3.51 12.48
N CYS A 35 -5.71 -3.82 13.00
CA CYS A 35 -5.42 -5.11 13.61
C CYS A 35 -6.33 -5.37 14.82
N ARG A 36 -6.48 -4.39 15.72
CA ARG A 36 -7.37 -4.51 16.87
C ARG A 36 -8.83 -4.70 16.44
N VAL A 37 -9.34 -3.88 15.53
CA VAL A 37 -10.73 -3.96 15.05
C VAL A 37 -11.01 -5.32 14.41
N LYS A 38 -10.10 -5.83 13.56
CA LYS A 38 -10.22 -7.17 12.98
C LYS A 38 -10.20 -8.28 14.03
N CYS A 39 -9.28 -8.25 14.98
CA CYS A 39 -9.20 -9.26 16.03
C CYS A 39 -10.48 -9.27 16.90
N VAL A 40 -10.99 -8.08 17.27
CA VAL A 40 -12.23 -7.96 18.03
C VAL A 40 -13.43 -8.48 17.23
N ALA A 41 -13.52 -8.15 15.93
CA ALA A 41 -14.56 -8.69 15.05
C ALA A 41 -14.51 -10.22 14.90
N MET A 42 -13.32 -10.82 15.04
CA MET A 42 -13.11 -12.28 15.05
C MET A 42 -13.40 -12.93 16.42
N GLY A 43 -13.74 -12.16 17.45
CA GLY A 43 -14.07 -12.66 18.80
C GLY A 43 -12.89 -12.70 19.78
N PHE A 44 -11.78 -12.03 19.48
CA PHE A 44 -10.66 -11.86 20.41
C PHE A 44 -10.84 -10.57 21.25
N SER A 45 -10.28 -10.51 22.46
CA SER A 45 -10.36 -9.28 23.28
C SER A 45 -9.54 -8.12 22.72
N SER A 46 -8.45 -8.39 21.99
CA SER A 46 -7.59 -7.34 21.44
C SER A 46 -6.70 -7.82 20.28
N GLY A 47 -6.02 -6.89 19.63
CA GLY A 47 -5.02 -7.15 18.59
C GLY A 47 -3.91 -6.10 18.61
N LYS A 48 -2.67 -6.52 18.36
CA LYS A 48 -1.51 -5.63 18.24
C LYS A 48 -0.64 -5.99 17.05
N CYS A 49 -0.05 -4.97 16.46
CA CYS A 49 0.96 -5.14 15.41
C CYS A 49 2.34 -5.33 16.02
N ILE A 50 2.95 -6.48 15.77
CA ILE A 50 4.28 -6.85 16.24
C ILE A 50 5.08 -7.34 15.04
N ASN A 51 6.20 -6.67 14.76
CA ASN A 51 7.09 -7.00 13.64
C ASN A 51 6.32 -7.11 12.29
N SER A 52 5.49 -6.10 12.00
CA SER A 52 4.61 -6.03 10.83
C SER A 52 3.57 -7.17 10.70
N LYS A 53 3.35 -7.95 11.78
CA LYS A 53 2.30 -8.98 11.84
C LYS A 53 1.24 -8.61 12.88
N CYS A 54 -0.02 -8.78 12.51
CA CYS A 54 -1.13 -8.62 13.46
C CYS A 54 -1.23 -9.87 14.34
N LYS A 55 -1.08 -9.71 15.65
CA LYS A 55 -1.32 -10.77 16.64
C LYS A 55 -2.60 -10.47 17.43
N CYS A 56 -3.51 -11.43 17.46
CA CYS A 56 -4.73 -11.36 18.27
C CYS A 56 -4.50 -11.98 19.65
N TYR A 57 -5.17 -11.42 20.65
CA TYR A 57 -5.10 -11.83 22.05
C TYR A 57 -6.51 -12.12 22.55
N LYS A 58 -6.67 -13.30 23.15
CA LYS A 58 -7.95 -13.74 23.70
C LYS A 58 -8.34 -12.92 24.92
#